data_AF-A0A7S2AI24-F1
#
_entry.id   AF-A0A7S2AI24-F1
#
_cell.length_a   1.000
_cell.length_b   1.000
_cell.length_c   1.000
_cell.angle_alpha   90.00
_cell.angle_beta   90.00
_cell.angle_gamma   90.00
#
_symmetry.space_group_name_H-M   'P 1'
#
loop_
_entity.id
_entity.type
_entity.pdbx_description
1 polymer ?
#
loop_
_entity_poly.entity_id
_entity_poly.type
_entity_poly.pdbx_seq_one_letter_code
_entity_poly.pdbx_strand_id
1 'polypeptide(L)'
;TCASESRVGYSQLLSLADSPEGREQIRQEAKLCKTTPLDSLDDVYQLAFWVQSSYDFMAMGDFPYPSSYILNGHGTLPPFPVRVACEQLCSDSGSTAIRKLVDSSLVFYNHSGSLDCVDWRVGVNPDTSLDGMLWDYQFCTEMLQPMSRDGKRDMFFSQPFDLNATVSGCMSRWNLTSDRVDPFWAQTRFGGKSALPSVTRVVLSNGELDPWSRGGILPGMVRETGPLGVTPLLIKGAAHHVDLFFSRSDDPPA
;
A
#
# COMPACT_ATOMS: atom_id res chain seq x y z
N THR A 1 7.84 -16.74 -6.92
CA THR A 1 6.70 -17.30 -7.67
C THR A 1 5.50 -16.36 -7.58
N CYS A 2 4.96 -16.04 -6.39
CA CYS A 2 3.85 -15.07 -6.20
C CYS A 2 4.05 -13.70 -6.88
N ALA A 3 5.19 -13.04 -6.63
CA ALA A 3 5.50 -11.76 -7.28
C ALA A 3 5.55 -11.84 -8.83
N SER A 4 5.86 -13.01 -9.39
CA SER A 4 5.86 -13.22 -10.84
C SER A 4 4.43 -13.33 -11.38
N GLU A 5 3.57 -14.12 -10.72
CA GLU A 5 2.15 -14.24 -11.07
C GLU A 5 1.43 -12.90 -10.99
N SER A 6 1.76 -12.06 -9.99
CA SER A 6 1.22 -10.70 -9.87
C SER A 6 1.55 -9.87 -11.11
N ARG A 7 2.83 -9.86 -11.53
CA ARG A 7 3.26 -9.14 -12.74
C ARG A 7 2.56 -9.65 -13.99
N VAL A 8 2.35 -10.97 -14.10
CA VAL A 8 1.59 -11.56 -15.21
C VAL A 8 0.15 -11.07 -15.20
N GLY A 9 -0.52 -11.08 -14.04
CA GLY A 9 -1.87 -10.56 -13.88
C GLY A 9 -1.99 -9.09 -14.29
N TYR A 10 -1.09 -8.23 -13.81
CA TYR A 10 -1.07 -6.81 -14.17
C TYR A 10 -0.78 -6.60 -15.65
N SER A 11 0.17 -7.36 -16.21
CA SER A 11 0.50 -7.29 -17.63
C SER A 11 -0.69 -7.69 -18.50
N GLN A 12 -1.42 -8.75 -18.14
CA GLN A 12 -2.60 -9.19 -18.88
C GLN A 12 -3.72 -8.15 -18.76
N LEU A 13 -3.99 -7.66 -17.54
CA LEU A 13 -4.99 -6.63 -17.28
C LEU A 13 -4.76 -5.39 -18.14
N LEU A 14 -3.54 -4.87 -18.18
CA LEU A 14 -3.22 -3.66 -18.95
C LEU A 14 -3.17 -3.91 -20.47
N SER A 15 -2.79 -5.12 -20.92
CA SER A 15 -2.77 -5.44 -22.35
C SER A 15 -4.15 -5.48 -23.01
N LEU A 16 -5.21 -5.70 -22.21
CA LEU A 16 -6.59 -5.75 -22.65
C LEU A 16 -7.33 -4.40 -22.51
N ALA A 17 -6.67 -3.38 -21.95
CA ALA A 17 -7.35 -2.16 -21.53
C ALA A 17 -7.82 -1.25 -22.67
N ASP A 18 -7.14 -1.28 -23.82
CA ASP A 18 -7.37 -0.31 -24.91
C ASP A 18 -8.61 -0.62 -25.75
N SER A 19 -9.03 -1.89 -25.86
CA SER A 19 -10.19 -2.29 -26.68
C SER A 19 -11.47 -2.49 -25.86
N PRO A 20 -12.65 -2.16 -26.40
CA PRO A 20 -13.92 -2.49 -25.77
C PRO A 20 -14.08 -3.99 -25.47
N GLU A 21 -13.64 -4.86 -26.38
CA GLU A 21 -13.71 -6.31 -26.21
C GLU A 21 -12.78 -6.79 -25.08
N GLY A 22 -11.59 -6.22 -24.98
CA GLY A 22 -10.65 -6.52 -23.91
C GLY A 22 -11.16 -6.06 -22.54
N ARG A 23 -11.80 -4.88 -22.48
CA ARG A 23 -12.47 -4.41 -21.26
C ARG A 23 -13.65 -5.30 -20.86
N GLU A 24 -14.42 -5.81 -21.81
CA GLU A 24 -15.47 -6.79 -21.50
C GLU A 24 -14.89 -8.13 -21.00
N GLN A 25 -13.76 -8.59 -21.55
CA GLN A 25 -13.06 -9.75 -21.02
C GLN A 25 -12.58 -9.53 -19.57
N ILE A 26 -11.97 -8.37 -19.29
CA ILE A 26 -11.56 -8.00 -17.92
C ILE A 26 -12.75 -8.02 -16.97
N ARG A 27 -13.89 -7.43 -17.38
CA ARG A 27 -15.12 -7.39 -16.58
C ARG A 27 -15.56 -8.78 -16.15
N GLN A 28 -15.54 -9.74 -17.08
CA GLN A 28 -15.93 -11.13 -16.83
C GLN A 28 -14.92 -11.85 -15.92
N GLU A 29 -13.62 -11.76 -16.24
CA GLU A 29 -12.56 -12.42 -15.48
C GLU A 29 -12.41 -11.88 -14.05
N ALA A 30 -12.53 -10.56 -13.87
CA ALA A 30 -12.50 -9.91 -12.55
C ALA A 30 -13.81 -10.07 -11.77
N LYS A 31 -14.89 -10.60 -12.40
CA LYS A 31 -16.25 -10.64 -11.85
C LYS A 31 -16.72 -9.28 -11.34
N LEU A 32 -16.56 -8.24 -12.16
CA LEU A 32 -17.02 -6.91 -11.77
C LEU A 32 -18.54 -6.87 -11.68
N CYS A 33 -19.05 -6.02 -10.78
CA CYS A 33 -20.48 -5.76 -10.73
C CYS A 33 -20.96 -5.12 -12.04
N LYS A 34 -22.22 -5.37 -12.41
CA LYS A 34 -22.82 -4.80 -13.64
C LYS A 34 -22.75 -3.28 -13.69
N THR A 35 -22.74 -2.62 -12.53
CA THR A 35 -22.72 -1.17 -12.37
C THR A 35 -21.31 -0.59 -12.25
N THR A 36 -20.27 -1.43 -12.22
CA THR A 36 -18.88 -0.98 -12.09
C THR A 36 -18.38 -0.47 -13.44
N PRO A 37 -17.91 0.78 -13.55
CA PRO A 37 -17.41 1.32 -14.81
C PRO A 37 -16.12 0.62 -15.22
N LEU A 38 -15.99 0.42 -16.54
CA LEU A 38 -14.79 -0.12 -17.17
C LEU A 38 -14.80 0.27 -18.66
N ASP A 39 -15.10 1.53 -18.93
CA ASP A 39 -15.39 2.04 -20.28
C ASP A 39 -14.16 2.69 -20.92
N SER A 40 -13.14 2.98 -20.11
CA SER A 40 -11.91 3.66 -20.50
C SER A 40 -10.65 2.94 -20.00
N LEU A 41 -9.50 3.34 -20.55
CA LEU A 41 -8.18 2.94 -20.04
C LEU A 41 -7.99 3.37 -18.58
N ASP A 42 -8.50 4.55 -18.20
CA ASP A 42 -8.41 5.06 -16.83
C ASP A 42 -9.14 4.14 -15.85
N ASP A 43 -10.35 3.65 -16.18
CA ASP A 43 -11.08 2.72 -15.31
C ASP A 43 -10.31 1.42 -15.06
N VAL A 44 -9.57 0.92 -16.06
CA VAL A 44 -8.72 -0.27 -15.89
C VAL A 44 -7.53 0.03 -14.97
N TYR A 45 -6.96 1.23 -15.07
CA TYR A 45 -5.95 1.68 -14.10
C TYR A 45 -6.54 1.81 -12.70
N GLN A 46 -7.77 2.32 -12.53
CA GLN A 46 -8.41 2.38 -11.22
C GLN A 46 -8.59 0.99 -10.60
N LEU A 47 -8.98 -0.02 -11.40
CA LEU A 47 -9.01 -1.41 -10.93
C LEU A 47 -7.60 -1.93 -10.56
N ALA A 48 -6.59 -1.60 -11.35
CA ALA A 48 -5.20 -1.99 -11.05
C ALA A 48 -4.68 -1.35 -9.75
N PHE A 49 -4.97 -0.07 -9.53
CA PHE A 49 -4.66 0.66 -8.29
C PHE A 49 -5.43 0.10 -7.10
N TRP A 50 -6.71 -0.26 -7.27
CA TRP A 50 -7.52 -0.89 -6.24
C TRP A 50 -6.88 -2.21 -5.79
N VAL A 51 -6.53 -3.10 -6.72
CA VAL A 51 -5.79 -4.33 -6.38
C VAL A 51 -4.46 -4.02 -5.69
N GLN A 52 -3.69 -3.05 -6.18
CA GLN A 52 -2.40 -2.69 -5.57
C GLN A 52 -2.56 -2.22 -4.13
N SER A 53 -3.55 -1.37 -3.86
CA SER A 53 -3.74 -0.79 -2.53
C SER A 53 -4.07 -1.86 -1.48
N SER A 54 -4.69 -2.98 -1.88
CA SER A 54 -4.87 -4.12 -0.98
C SER A 54 -3.53 -4.67 -0.46
N TYR A 55 -2.51 -4.75 -1.32
CA TYR A 55 -1.18 -5.22 -0.93
C TYR A 55 -0.45 -4.18 -0.07
N ASP A 56 -0.61 -2.89 -0.37
CA ASP A 56 -0.04 -1.83 0.45
C ASP A 56 -0.60 -1.92 1.90
N PHE A 57 -1.91 -2.10 2.06
CA PHE A 57 -2.57 -2.30 3.36
C PHE A 57 -2.21 -3.63 4.02
N MET A 58 -2.25 -4.75 3.29
CA MET A 58 -1.91 -6.06 3.84
C MET A 58 -0.45 -6.15 4.27
N ALA A 59 0.48 -5.49 3.57
CA ALA A 59 1.89 -5.45 3.98
C ALA A 59 2.08 -4.67 5.28
N MET A 60 1.37 -3.56 5.49
CA MET A 60 1.34 -2.88 6.79
C MET A 60 0.74 -3.78 7.88
N GLY A 61 -0.31 -4.53 7.53
CA GLY A 61 -1.03 -5.43 8.42
C GLY A 61 -0.52 -6.86 8.47
N ASP A 62 0.73 -7.14 8.10
CA ASP A 62 1.25 -8.50 7.97
C ASP A 62 1.58 -9.16 9.33
N PHE A 63 0.62 -9.05 10.26
CA PHE A 63 0.75 -9.48 11.65
C PHE A 63 0.65 -11.01 11.79
N PRO A 64 1.31 -11.61 12.79
CA PRO A 64 1.32 -13.06 13.01
C PRO A 64 0.02 -13.62 13.60
N TYR A 65 -1.00 -12.78 13.78
CA TYR A 65 -2.29 -13.13 14.38
C TYR A 65 -3.44 -12.42 13.66
N PRO A 66 -4.69 -12.88 13.82
CA PRO A 66 -5.83 -12.18 13.24
C PRO A 66 -5.94 -10.76 13.80
N SER A 67 -6.14 -9.77 12.93
CA SER A 67 -6.14 -8.37 13.33
C SER A 67 -7.20 -7.56 12.59
N SER A 68 -7.89 -6.69 13.33
CA SER A 68 -8.85 -5.72 12.80
C SER A 68 -8.24 -4.34 12.56
N TYR A 69 -6.96 -4.15 12.89
CA TYR A 69 -6.31 -2.83 12.95
C TYR A 69 -6.34 -2.10 11.61
N ILE A 70 -5.84 -2.73 10.54
CA ILE A 70 -5.81 -2.14 9.20
C ILE A 70 -7.21 -1.95 8.59
N LEU A 71 -8.22 -2.66 9.11
CA LEU A 71 -9.61 -2.52 8.69
C LEU A 71 -10.40 -1.53 9.56
N ASN A 72 -9.74 -0.74 10.40
CA ASN A 72 -10.37 0.21 11.33
C ASN A 72 -11.49 -0.43 12.19
N GLY A 73 -11.35 -1.71 12.55
CA GLY A 73 -12.35 -2.43 13.36
C GLY A 73 -13.55 -2.98 12.60
N HIS A 74 -13.68 -2.77 11.28
CA HIS A 74 -14.83 -3.23 10.48
C HIS A 74 -14.74 -4.68 10.02
N GLY A 75 -13.71 -5.40 10.44
CA GLY A 75 -13.46 -6.79 10.04
C GLY A 75 -12.20 -7.32 10.67
N THR A 76 -11.73 -8.48 10.21
CA THR A 76 -10.49 -9.08 10.70
C THR A 76 -9.76 -9.71 9.51
N LEU A 77 -8.51 -9.30 9.32
CA LEU A 77 -7.61 -9.97 8.39
C LEU A 77 -7.05 -11.23 9.04
N PRO A 78 -6.79 -12.29 8.26
CA PRO A 78 -6.13 -13.49 8.77
C PRO A 78 -4.69 -13.18 9.20
N PRO A 79 -4.02 -14.07 9.97
CA PRO A 79 -2.59 -14.00 10.18
C PRO A 79 -1.83 -14.01 8.85
N PHE A 80 -0.79 -13.17 8.73
CA PHE A 80 0.02 -13.03 7.53
C PHE A 80 -0.82 -12.89 6.23
N PRO A 81 -1.69 -11.86 6.12
CA PRO A 81 -2.58 -11.68 4.99
C PRO A 81 -1.86 -11.64 3.63
N VAL A 82 -0.61 -11.16 3.56
CA VAL A 82 0.17 -11.19 2.31
C VAL A 82 0.42 -12.63 1.86
N ARG A 83 0.69 -13.55 2.81
CA ARG A 83 0.85 -14.98 2.51
C ARG A 83 -0.44 -15.57 1.97
N VAL A 84 -1.58 -15.28 2.61
CA VAL A 84 -2.90 -15.78 2.18
C VAL A 84 -3.23 -15.26 0.78
N ALA A 85 -2.97 -13.99 0.49
CA ALA A 85 -3.14 -13.42 -0.85
C ALA A 85 -2.25 -14.13 -1.88
N CYS A 86 -1.00 -14.42 -1.52
CA CYS A 86 -0.08 -15.17 -2.38
C CYS A 86 -0.52 -16.61 -2.65
N GLU A 87 -1.15 -17.28 -1.70
CA GLU A 87 -1.71 -18.63 -1.89
C GLU A 87 -2.84 -18.63 -2.93
N GLN A 88 -3.71 -17.60 -2.89
CA GLN A 88 -4.75 -17.42 -3.91
C GLN A 88 -4.13 -17.14 -5.29
N LEU A 89 -3.17 -16.22 -5.34
CA LEU A 89 -2.50 -15.80 -6.57
C LEU A 89 -1.71 -16.94 -7.23
N CYS A 90 -1.08 -17.81 -6.44
CA CYS A 90 -0.30 -18.94 -6.93
C CYS A 90 -1.11 -20.24 -7.10
N SER A 91 -2.42 -20.20 -6.87
CA SER A 91 -3.24 -21.42 -6.93
C SER A 91 -3.29 -22.03 -8.34
N ASP A 92 -3.23 -23.35 -8.44
CA ASP A 92 -3.44 -24.10 -9.70
C ASP A 92 -4.94 -24.31 -9.98
N SER A 93 -5.73 -23.25 -9.82
CA SER A 93 -7.20 -23.29 -9.91
C SER A 93 -7.75 -23.34 -11.34
N GLY A 94 -6.89 -23.33 -12.36
CA GLY A 94 -7.29 -23.13 -13.77
C GLY A 94 -7.87 -21.75 -14.08
N SER A 95 -7.87 -20.84 -13.09
CA SER A 95 -8.34 -19.47 -13.25
C SER A 95 -7.38 -18.64 -14.10
N THR A 96 -7.91 -17.61 -14.77
CA THR A 96 -7.10 -16.66 -15.54
C THR A 96 -6.20 -15.82 -14.63
N ALA A 97 -5.14 -15.22 -15.19
CA ALA A 97 -4.23 -14.40 -14.37
C ALA A 97 -4.91 -13.16 -13.79
N ILE A 98 -5.87 -12.56 -14.51
CA ILE A 98 -6.69 -11.45 -13.99
C ILE A 98 -7.54 -11.93 -12.81
N ARG A 99 -8.20 -13.09 -12.93
CA ARG A 99 -9.01 -13.62 -11.84
C ARG A 99 -8.16 -13.90 -10.59
N LYS A 100 -6.99 -14.52 -10.76
CA LYS A 100 -6.05 -14.78 -9.65
C LYS A 100 -5.56 -13.49 -8.99
N LEU A 101 -5.23 -12.48 -9.79
CA LEU A 101 -4.83 -11.16 -9.31
C LEU A 101 -5.93 -10.49 -8.48
N VAL A 102 -7.17 -10.47 -8.98
CA VAL A 102 -8.31 -9.91 -8.23
C VAL A 102 -8.63 -10.74 -6.99
N ASP A 103 -8.67 -12.07 -7.08
CA ASP A 103 -8.97 -12.92 -5.92
C ASP A 103 -7.96 -12.75 -4.79
N SER A 104 -6.70 -12.49 -5.12
CA SER A 104 -5.69 -12.18 -4.10
C SER A 104 -5.98 -10.89 -3.32
N SER A 105 -6.57 -9.87 -3.94
CA SER A 105 -6.94 -8.63 -3.25
C SER A 105 -8.17 -8.78 -2.37
N LEU A 106 -8.99 -9.82 -2.62
CA LEU A 106 -10.20 -10.08 -1.83
C LEU A 106 -9.92 -10.55 -0.41
N VAL A 107 -8.68 -10.95 -0.08
CA VAL A 107 -8.26 -11.14 1.33
C VAL A 107 -8.47 -9.85 2.13
N PHE A 108 -8.22 -8.69 1.50
CA PHE A 108 -8.47 -7.38 2.08
C PHE A 108 -9.92 -6.93 1.88
N TYR A 109 -10.41 -6.92 0.64
CA TYR A 109 -11.71 -6.31 0.33
C TYR A 109 -12.94 -7.16 0.66
N ASN A 110 -12.79 -8.48 0.68
CA ASN A 110 -13.87 -9.42 0.98
C ASN A 110 -13.60 -10.18 2.28
N HIS A 111 -13.04 -9.52 3.28
CA HIS A 111 -12.74 -10.12 4.59
C HIS A 111 -14.00 -10.70 5.28
N SER A 112 -15.21 -10.22 4.92
CA SER A 112 -16.49 -10.74 5.40
C SER A 112 -16.99 -11.97 4.62
N GLY A 113 -16.45 -12.23 3.43
CA GLY A 113 -16.93 -13.26 2.51
C GLY A 113 -18.28 -12.95 1.84
N SER A 114 -18.78 -11.71 1.95
CA SER A 114 -20.14 -11.35 1.51
C SER A 114 -20.22 -10.65 0.15
N LEU A 115 -19.09 -10.42 -0.54
CA LEU A 115 -19.09 -9.82 -1.88
C LEU A 115 -19.42 -10.85 -2.97
N ASP A 116 -20.52 -10.60 -3.70
CA ASP A 116 -20.91 -11.39 -4.88
C ASP A 116 -20.17 -10.98 -6.16
N CYS A 117 -19.73 -9.72 -6.23
CA CYS A 117 -19.03 -9.12 -7.35
C CYS A 117 -18.10 -7.99 -6.88
N VAL A 118 -17.18 -7.56 -7.75
CA VAL A 118 -16.17 -6.54 -7.44
C VAL A 118 -16.59 -5.16 -7.95
N ASP A 119 -16.52 -4.14 -7.09
CA ASP A 119 -16.64 -2.74 -7.47
C ASP A 119 -15.43 -1.95 -6.95
N TRP A 120 -14.51 -1.58 -7.85
CA TRP A 120 -13.25 -0.91 -7.49
C TRP A 120 -13.46 0.50 -6.92
N ARG A 121 -14.67 1.06 -7.00
CA ARG A 121 -15.03 2.34 -6.37
C ARG A 121 -15.31 2.22 -4.88
N VAL A 122 -15.43 1.00 -4.36
CA VAL A 122 -15.78 0.72 -2.98
C VAL A 122 -14.55 0.26 -2.21
N GLY A 123 -14.26 0.95 -1.09
CA GLY A 123 -13.25 0.54 -0.12
C GLY A 123 -13.80 -0.41 0.94
N VAL A 124 -12.98 -0.74 1.94
CA VAL A 124 -13.37 -1.65 3.03
C VAL A 124 -14.32 -1.02 4.06
N ASN A 125 -14.21 0.29 4.29
CA ASN A 125 -15.06 1.05 5.21
C ASN A 125 -14.96 2.57 4.93
N PRO A 126 -15.93 3.38 5.42
CA PRO A 126 -15.93 4.83 5.23
C PRO A 126 -14.74 5.55 5.87
N ASP A 127 -14.24 5.05 7.01
CA ASP A 127 -13.16 5.69 7.77
C ASP A 127 -11.87 5.70 6.95
N THR A 128 -11.55 4.58 6.29
CA THR A 128 -10.38 4.45 5.39
C THR A 128 -10.44 5.46 4.24
N SER A 129 -11.63 5.70 3.68
CA SER A 129 -11.81 6.68 2.62
C SER A 129 -11.64 8.12 3.11
N LEU A 130 -12.15 8.43 4.31
CA LEU A 130 -11.99 9.74 4.93
C LEU A 130 -10.52 10.01 5.27
N ASP A 131 -9.85 9.04 5.91
CA ASP A 131 -8.44 9.13 6.28
C ASP A 131 -7.56 9.31 5.03
N GLY A 132 -7.82 8.54 3.98
CA GLY A 132 -7.12 8.67 2.69
C GLY A 132 -7.28 10.06 2.08
N MET A 133 -8.48 10.66 2.16
CA MET A 133 -8.71 12.03 1.68
C MET A 133 -7.97 13.08 2.52
N LEU A 134 -7.97 12.97 3.85
CA LEU A 134 -7.26 13.90 4.73
C LEU A 134 -5.74 13.78 4.58
N TRP A 135 -5.24 12.55 4.43
CA TRP A 135 -3.83 12.27 4.18
C TRP A 135 -3.38 12.80 2.82
N ASP A 136 -4.21 12.67 1.79
CA ASP A 136 -3.93 13.22 0.45
C ASP A 136 -3.73 14.74 0.48
N TYR A 137 -4.47 15.47 1.31
CA TYR A 137 -4.21 16.90 1.53
C TYR A 137 -2.84 17.15 2.18
N GLN A 138 -2.47 16.37 3.21
CA GLN A 138 -1.15 16.50 3.86
C GLN A 138 -0.01 16.17 2.90
N PHE A 139 -0.15 15.10 2.11
CA PHE A 139 0.79 14.73 1.06
C PHE A 139 0.98 15.86 0.05
N CYS A 140 -0.11 16.48 -0.38
CA CYS A 140 -0.11 17.56 -1.36
C CYS A 140 0.41 18.90 -0.84
N THR A 141 0.66 19.06 0.46
CA THR A 141 1.09 20.34 1.04
C THR A 141 2.46 20.27 1.71
N GLU A 142 2.62 19.37 2.69
CA GLU A 142 3.78 19.37 3.61
C GLU A 142 4.52 18.03 3.64
N MET A 143 3.80 16.92 3.40
CA MET A 143 4.25 15.55 3.65
C MET A 143 4.40 14.76 2.35
N LEU A 144 5.02 15.36 1.34
CA LEU A 144 5.22 14.69 0.05
C LEU A 144 6.18 13.49 0.21
N GLN A 145 5.69 12.30 -0.13
CA GLN A 145 6.40 11.02 -0.01
C GLN A 145 6.56 10.38 -1.40
N PRO A 146 7.71 10.56 -2.09
CA PRO A 146 7.90 10.01 -3.42
C PRO A 146 7.89 8.48 -3.39
N MET A 147 6.97 7.88 -4.16
CA MET A 147 6.89 6.43 -4.36
C MET A 147 6.95 6.13 -5.86
N SER A 148 7.66 5.07 -6.23
CA SER A 148 7.82 4.65 -7.61
C SER A 148 7.81 3.13 -7.69
N ARG A 149 7.20 2.61 -8.74
CA ARG A 149 7.12 1.17 -9.06
C ARG A 149 7.55 0.98 -10.51
N ASP A 150 8.33 -0.04 -10.80
CA ASP A 150 8.87 -0.30 -12.14
C ASP A 150 8.42 -1.64 -12.74
N GLY A 151 7.67 -2.44 -11.98
CA GLY A 151 7.21 -3.76 -12.39
C GLY A 151 8.33 -4.79 -12.60
N LYS A 152 9.55 -4.49 -12.14
CA LYS A 152 10.73 -5.37 -12.22
C LYS A 152 11.25 -5.71 -10.84
N ARG A 153 11.50 -4.69 -10.00
CA ARG A 153 11.97 -4.82 -8.61
C ARG A 153 10.82 -4.99 -7.62
N ASP A 154 9.64 -4.52 -7.99
CA ASP A 154 8.37 -4.75 -7.31
C ASP A 154 7.46 -5.68 -8.14
N MET A 155 6.29 -6.02 -7.61
CA MET A 155 5.34 -6.95 -8.23
C MET A 155 4.12 -6.27 -8.88
N PHE A 156 4.18 -4.96 -9.05
CA PHE A 156 3.07 -4.14 -9.53
C PHE A 156 3.29 -3.72 -10.99
N PHE A 157 2.38 -2.89 -11.51
CA PHE A 157 2.57 -2.24 -12.81
C PHE A 157 3.43 -0.98 -12.69
N SER A 158 4.07 -0.59 -13.79
CA SER A 158 4.99 0.56 -13.81
C SER A 158 4.27 1.88 -13.50
N GLN A 159 4.76 2.58 -12.48
CA GLN A 159 4.32 3.90 -12.01
C GLN A 159 5.58 4.73 -11.68
N PRO A 160 6.27 5.28 -12.68
CA PRO A 160 7.41 6.14 -12.43
C PRO A 160 6.97 7.43 -11.72
N PHE A 161 7.70 7.82 -10.68
CA PHE A 161 7.44 9.08 -9.99
C PHE A 161 7.84 10.28 -10.84
N ASP A 162 6.93 11.24 -10.99
CA ASP A 162 7.16 12.54 -11.62
C ASP A 162 6.76 13.65 -10.64
N LEU A 163 7.75 14.42 -10.17
CA LEU A 163 7.52 15.49 -9.21
C LEU A 163 6.64 16.61 -9.78
N ASN A 164 6.85 17.01 -11.03
CA ASN A 164 6.11 18.12 -11.64
C ASN A 164 4.65 17.74 -11.88
N ALA A 165 4.41 16.51 -12.35
CA ALA A 165 3.06 15.98 -12.51
C ALA A 165 2.36 15.85 -11.15
N THR A 166 3.06 15.36 -10.13
CA THR A 166 2.53 15.23 -8.77
C THR A 166 2.12 16.59 -8.20
N VAL A 167 3.01 17.59 -8.25
CA VAL A 167 2.73 18.96 -7.79
C VAL A 167 1.54 19.56 -8.54
N SER A 168 1.51 19.44 -9.87
CA SER A 168 0.41 19.97 -10.69
C SER A 168 -0.93 19.27 -10.36
N GLY A 169 -0.90 17.96 -10.17
CA GLY A 169 -2.08 17.18 -9.76
C GLY A 169 -2.60 17.61 -8.38
N CYS A 170 -1.71 17.80 -7.42
CA CYS A 170 -2.04 18.30 -6.09
C CYS A 170 -2.69 19.69 -6.12
N MET A 171 -2.10 20.63 -6.89
CA MET A 171 -2.67 21.96 -7.08
C MET A 171 -4.07 21.90 -7.68
N SER A 172 -4.26 21.08 -8.71
CA SER A 172 -5.56 20.93 -9.36
C SER A 172 -6.61 20.28 -8.45
N ARG A 173 -6.23 19.24 -7.70
CA ARG A 173 -7.15 18.44 -6.89
C ARG A 173 -7.68 19.23 -5.69
N TRP A 174 -6.82 20.01 -5.05
CA TRP A 174 -7.13 20.74 -3.81
C TRP A 174 -7.31 22.24 -4.02
N ASN A 175 -7.31 22.70 -5.29
CA ASN A 175 -7.37 24.12 -5.66
C ASN A 175 -6.31 24.96 -4.92
N LEU A 176 -5.08 24.43 -4.88
CA LEU A 176 -3.95 25.05 -4.19
C LEU A 176 -3.14 25.91 -5.16
N THR A 177 -2.58 26.99 -4.63
CA THR A 177 -1.56 27.79 -5.29
C THR A 177 -0.17 27.18 -5.04
N SER A 178 0.82 27.52 -5.88
CA SER A 178 2.14 26.90 -5.83
C SER A 178 2.90 27.17 -4.53
N ASP A 179 2.61 28.25 -3.82
CA ASP A 179 3.16 28.56 -2.50
C ASP A 179 2.65 27.61 -1.39
N ARG A 180 1.58 26.85 -1.67
CA ARG A 180 0.98 25.89 -0.74
C ARG A 180 1.42 24.45 -0.98
N VAL A 181 2.19 24.20 -2.03
CA VAL A 181 2.73 22.89 -2.38
C VAL A 181 4.25 22.96 -2.33
N ASP A 182 4.83 22.62 -1.18
CA ASP A 182 6.28 22.59 -1.00
C ASP A 182 6.76 21.15 -0.83
N PRO A 183 7.37 20.54 -1.87
CA PRO A 183 7.83 19.15 -1.82
C PRO A 183 8.98 18.92 -0.84
N PHE A 184 9.60 19.99 -0.33
CA PHE A 184 10.71 19.93 0.63
C PHE A 184 10.32 20.46 2.00
N TRP A 185 9.04 20.76 2.25
CA TRP A 185 8.60 21.38 3.49
C TRP A 185 9.03 20.58 4.72
N ALA A 186 8.70 19.29 4.77
CA ALA A 186 9.06 18.42 5.90
C ALA A 186 10.58 18.33 6.09
N GLN A 187 11.35 18.27 5.01
CA GLN A 187 12.81 18.23 5.07
C GLN A 187 13.39 19.54 5.61
N THR A 188 12.86 20.67 5.18
CA THR A 188 13.25 22.01 5.64
C THR A 188 12.85 22.23 7.09
N ARG A 189 11.63 21.82 7.47
CA ARG A 189 11.07 22.04 8.80
C ARG A 189 11.69 21.16 9.86
N PHE A 190 11.89 19.88 9.56
CA PHE A 190 12.38 18.88 10.51
C PHE A 190 13.87 18.57 10.35
N GLY A 191 14.54 19.09 9.31
CA GLY A 191 15.96 18.91 9.04
C GLY A 191 16.35 17.53 8.50
N GLY A 192 15.39 16.62 8.31
CA GLY A 192 15.65 15.27 7.77
C GLY A 192 16.80 14.55 8.48
N LYS A 193 17.65 13.87 7.70
CA LYS A 193 18.79 13.11 8.26
C LYS A 193 19.89 14.00 8.87
N SER A 194 20.01 15.27 8.47
CA SER A 194 21.04 16.16 9.02
C SER A 194 20.71 16.63 10.44
N ALA A 195 19.45 16.51 10.87
CA ALA A 195 19.04 16.76 12.25
C ALA A 195 19.40 15.63 13.22
N LEU A 196 19.67 14.40 12.75
CA LEU A 196 19.92 13.24 13.63
C LEU A 196 20.97 13.47 14.72
N PRO A 197 22.09 14.18 14.48
CA PRO A 197 23.09 14.46 15.53
C PRO A 197 22.58 15.33 16.69
N SER A 198 21.54 16.15 16.47
CA SER A 198 20.96 17.02 17.52
C SER A 198 19.75 16.39 18.22
N VAL A 199 19.22 15.29 17.70
CA VAL A 199 18.10 14.57 18.30
C VAL A 199 18.59 13.74 19.49
N THR A 200 17.87 13.83 20.61
CA THR A 200 18.17 13.08 21.83
C THR A 200 16.93 12.36 22.36
N ARG A 201 17.13 11.19 22.98
CA ARG A 201 16.12 10.40 23.71
C ARG A 201 14.98 9.91 22.83
N VAL A 202 15.32 9.46 21.62
CA VAL A 202 14.35 8.91 20.66
C VAL A 202 14.73 7.48 20.32
N VAL A 203 13.79 6.56 20.49
CA VAL A 203 13.86 5.21 19.94
C VAL A 203 13.04 5.20 18.64
N LEU A 204 13.63 4.74 17.55
CA LEU A 204 12.96 4.62 16.25
C LEU A 204 12.87 3.14 15.87
N SER A 205 11.75 2.50 16.23
CA SER A 205 11.45 1.12 15.89
C SER A 205 10.88 1.01 14.48
N ASN A 206 11.29 -0.05 13.77
CA ASN A 206 10.78 -0.42 12.46
C ASN A 206 10.56 -1.93 12.42
N GLY A 207 9.49 -2.38 11.77
CA GLY A 207 9.28 -3.79 11.46
C GLY A 207 10.03 -4.20 10.18
N GLU A 208 10.57 -5.42 10.14
CA GLU A 208 11.23 -5.95 8.93
C GLU A 208 10.28 -6.14 7.75
N LEU A 209 9.02 -6.49 8.01
CA LEU A 209 7.98 -6.69 7.00
C LEU A 209 7.26 -5.39 6.63
N ASP A 210 7.44 -4.34 7.42
CA ASP A 210 6.79 -3.05 7.21
C ASP A 210 7.33 -2.35 5.94
N PRO A 211 6.46 -2.07 4.94
CA PRO A 211 6.88 -1.34 3.74
C PRO A 211 7.42 0.06 4.04
N TRP A 212 7.03 0.67 5.17
CA TRP A 212 7.49 2.00 5.59
C TRP A 212 8.90 2.01 6.19
N SER A 213 9.43 0.85 6.60
CA SER A 213 10.72 0.74 7.30
C SER A 213 11.89 1.37 6.53
N ARG A 214 11.84 1.32 5.19
CA ARG A 214 12.87 1.89 4.30
C ARG A 214 12.85 3.42 4.23
N GLY A 215 11.73 4.05 4.59
CA GLY A 215 11.63 5.50 4.77
C GLY A 215 12.17 5.98 6.13
N GLY A 216 12.33 5.08 7.09
CA GLY A 216 12.77 5.37 8.45
C GLY A 216 14.29 5.44 8.65
N ILE A 217 14.69 5.33 9.92
CA ILE A 217 16.09 5.26 10.37
C ILE A 217 16.37 3.87 10.90
N LEU A 218 17.18 3.10 10.17
CA LEU A 218 17.49 1.71 10.48
C LEU A 218 18.85 1.56 11.20
N PRO A 219 19.09 0.44 11.90
CA PRO A 219 20.40 0.13 12.47
C PRO A 219 21.53 0.27 11.43
N GLY A 220 22.64 0.89 11.83
CA GLY A 220 23.77 1.19 10.96
C GLY A 220 23.67 2.47 10.14
N MET A 221 22.51 3.16 10.12
CA MET A 221 22.36 4.46 9.43
C MET A 221 22.76 5.66 10.29
N VAL A 222 22.79 5.49 11.61
CA VAL A 222 23.17 6.53 12.57
C VAL A 222 24.63 6.30 12.97
N ARG A 223 25.51 7.27 12.70
CA ARG A 223 26.86 7.28 13.25
C ARG A 223 26.82 7.94 14.63
N GLU A 224 27.21 7.19 15.64
CA GLU A 224 27.46 7.62 17.03
C GLU A 224 26.67 8.87 17.45
N THR A 225 25.40 8.66 17.80
CA THR A 225 24.72 9.60 18.67
C THR A 225 25.22 9.32 20.10
N GLY A 226 25.38 10.35 20.93
CA GLY A 226 25.84 10.16 22.32
C GLY A 226 24.93 9.17 23.10
N PRO A 227 25.25 8.83 24.36
CA PRO A 227 24.46 7.86 25.14
C PRO A 227 22.97 8.20 25.31
N LEU A 228 22.58 9.45 25.01
CA LEU A 228 21.19 9.93 25.00
C LEU A 228 20.66 10.16 23.57
N GLY A 229 21.26 9.53 22.57
CA GLY A 229 21.02 9.76 21.16
C GLY A 229 19.77 9.10 20.58
N VAL A 230 19.70 9.09 19.26
CA VAL A 230 18.74 8.25 18.51
C VAL A 230 19.16 6.79 18.58
N THR A 231 18.23 5.92 19.00
CA THR A 231 18.39 4.46 19.01
C THR A 231 17.49 3.83 17.94
N PRO A 232 18.03 3.43 16.77
CA PRO A 232 17.26 2.70 15.78
C PRO A 232 17.10 1.23 16.17
N LEU A 233 15.88 0.70 16.04
CA LEU A 233 15.54 -0.69 16.31
C LEU A 233 14.87 -1.30 15.07
N LEU A 234 15.31 -2.50 14.68
CA LEU A 234 14.64 -3.31 13.66
C LEU A 234 14.11 -4.58 14.31
N ILE A 235 12.81 -4.77 14.26
CA ILE A 235 12.11 -5.94 14.83
C ILE A 235 11.91 -6.95 13.71
N LYS A 236 12.57 -8.10 13.80
CA LYS A 236 12.52 -9.14 12.77
C LYS A 236 11.12 -9.75 12.70
N GLY A 237 10.65 -10.02 11.48
CA GLY A 237 9.32 -10.58 11.23
C GLY A 237 8.14 -9.71 11.68
N ALA A 238 8.36 -8.46 12.12
CA ALA A 238 7.29 -7.54 12.49
C ALA A 238 6.82 -6.71 11.29
N ALA A 239 5.51 -6.47 11.22
CA ALA A 239 4.89 -5.52 10.29
C ALA A 239 4.82 -4.11 10.92
N HIS A 240 3.86 -3.29 10.49
CA HIS A 240 3.81 -1.87 10.85
C HIS A 240 3.57 -1.67 12.36
N HIS A 241 4.58 -1.10 13.04
CA HIS A 241 4.59 -0.66 14.46
C HIS A 241 3.96 -1.66 15.47
N VAL A 242 4.22 -2.96 15.30
CA VAL A 242 3.64 -4.02 16.15
C VAL A 242 4.02 -3.89 17.64
N ASP A 243 5.16 -3.27 17.93
CA ASP A 243 5.67 -2.99 19.27
C ASP A 243 4.78 -2.05 20.09
N LEU A 244 3.88 -1.31 19.44
CA LEU A 244 2.90 -0.45 20.11
C LEU A 244 1.61 -1.20 20.50
N PHE A 245 1.46 -2.46 20.10
CA PHE A 245 0.25 -3.23 20.39
C PHE A 245 0.31 -3.80 21.81
N PHE A 246 -0.85 -4.20 22.34
CA PHE A 246 -0.89 -4.96 23.59
C PHE A 246 -0.15 -6.28 23.44
N SER A 247 0.62 -6.65 24.47
CA SER A 247 1.38 -7.91 24.48
C SER A 247 0.48 -9.13 24.32
N ARG A 248 0.97 -10.12 23.58
CA ARG A 248 0.27 -11.38 23.31
C ARG A 248 1.19 -12.57 23.49
N SER A 249 0.58 -13.75 23.69
CA SER A 249 1.33 -15.01 23.84
C SER A 249 1.93 -15.51 22.52
N ASP A 250 1.42 -15.03 21.39
CA ASP A 250 1.83 -15.38 20.02
C ASP A 250 2.71 -14.32 19.36
N ASP A 251 3.20 -13.33 20.14
CA ASP A 251 4.16 -12.35 19.66
C ASP A 251 5.49 -13.02 19.27
N PRO A 252 6.11 -12.63 18.14
CA PRO A 252 7.38 -13.18 17.73
C PRO A 252 8.47 -12.81 18.75
N PRO A 253 9.43 -13.70 19.03
CA PRO A 253 10.59 -13.35 19.84
C PRO A 253 11.37 -12.21 19.18
N ALA A 254 11.80 -11.24 19.99
CA ALA A 254 12.59 -10.09 19.55
C ALA A 254 13.97 -10.48 19.00
#